data_AF-W6YSX6-F1
#
_entry.id   AF-W6YSX6-F1
#
_cell.length_a   1.000
_cell.length_b   1.000
_cell.length_c   1.000
_cell.angle_alpha   90.00
_cell.angle_beta   90.00
_cell.angle_gamma   90.00
#
_symmetry.space_group_name_H-M   'P 1'
#
loop_
_entity.id
_entity.type
_entity.pdbx_description
1 polymer ?
#
loop_
_entity_poly.entity_id
_entity_poly.type
_entity_poly.pdbx_seq_one_letter_code
_entity_poly.pdbx_strand_id
1 'polypeptide(L)'
;MVKPTPQNLTRTFKDRSIGICRKAAQLHSIDSSIRIAIIIEKPGQRPFVFSSEEQGFQWPILMEQYVHAQTPIVKRPSHFVFLNEGLSRGRVKVVKPSS
;
A
#
# COMPACT_ATOMS: atom_id res chain seq x y z
N MET A 1 23.34 7.98 29.74
CA MET A 1 22.06 7.54 29.14
C MET A 1 21.80 8.38 27.89
N VAL A 2 21.82 7.77 26.71
CA VAL A 2 21.49 8.46 25.46
C VAL A 2 19.98 8.71 25.46
N LYS A 3 19.55 9.98 25.48
CA LYS A 3 18.12 10.31 25.31
C LYS A 3 17.70 9.82 23.92
N PRO A 4 16.66 8.97 23.80
CA PRO A 4 16.18 8.56 22.49
C PRO A 4 15.74 9.81 21.73
N THR A 5 16.25 9.95 20.50
CA THR A 5 15.89 11.04 19.59
C THR A 5 14.36 11.11 19.49
N PRO A 6 13.74 12.30 19.54
CA PRO A 6 12.29 12.41 19.43
C PRO A 6 11.84 11.78 18.11
N GLN A 7 11.19 10.62 18.23
CA GLN A 7 10.62 9.95 17.07
C GLN A 7 9.43 10.78 16.62
N ASN A 8 9.49 11.31 15.41
CA ASN A 8 8.31 11.93 14.80
C ASN A 8 7.27 10.82 14.57
N LEU A 9 6.37 10.63 15.53
CA LEU A 9 5.39 9.55 15.56
C LEU A 9 4.49 9.57 14.32
N THR A 10 4.18 10.75 13.80
CA THR A 10 3.41 10.91 12.55
C THR A 10 4.18 10.38 11.35
N ARG A 11 5.47 10.72 11.22
CA ARG A 11 6.34 10.19 10.17
C ARG A 11 6.49 8.68 10.30
N THR A 12 6.79 8.19 11.51
CA THR A 12 6.94 6.76 11.77
C THR A 12 5.66 5.99 11.45
N PHE A 13 4.48 6.50 11.86
CA PHE A 13 3.20 5.88 11.54
C PHE A 13 3.01 5.77 10.03
N LYS A 14 3.21 6.87 9.28
CA LYS A 14 3.09 6.86 7.83
C LYS A 14 4.05 5.85 7.18
N ASP A 15 5.32 5.89 7.55
CA ASP A 15 6.36 5.03 6.96
C ASP A 15 6.10 3.55 7.24
N ARG A 16 5.69 3.21 8.47
CA ARG A 16 5.37 1.84 8.86
C ARG A 16 4.08 1.33 8.22
N SER A 17 3.03 2.15 8.14
CA SER A 17 1.79 1.79 7.43
C SER A 17 2.05 1.49 5.95
N ILE A 18 2.87 2.31 5.29
CA ILE A 18 3.30 2.07 3.90
C ILE A 18 4.13 0.78 3.80
N GLY A 19 5.05 0.55 4.75
CA GLY A 19 5.88 -0.65 4.77
C GLY A 19 5.08 -1.95 4.92
N ILE A 20 4.03 -1.93 5.75
CA ILE A 20 3.10 -3.07 5.89
C ILE A 20 2.37 -3.34 4.57
N CYS A 21 1.80 -2.31 3.95
CA CYS A 21 1.11 -2.45 2.66
C CYS A 21 2.04 -2.99 1.56
N ARG A 22 3.31 -2.56 1.56
CA ARG A 22 4.33 -3.07 0.62
C ARG A 22 4.57 -4.56 0.81
N LYS A 23 4.72 -5.02 2.06
CA LYS A 23 4.90 -6.46 2.35
C LYS A 23 3.68 -7.27 1.95
N ALA A 24 2.48 -6.73 2.15
CA ALA A 24 1.24 -7.37 1.70
C ALA A 24 1.19 -7.51 0.17
N ALA A 25 1.58 -6.46 -0.56
CA ALA A 25 1.69 -6.52 -2.02
C ALA A 25 2.70 -7.57 -2.48
N GLN A 26 3.86 -7.65 -1.82
CA GLN A 26 4.87 -8.67 -2.10
C GLN A 26 4.33 -10.09 -1.85
N LEU A 27 3.62 -10.32 -0.75
CA LEU A 27 3.02 -11.62 -0.46
C LEU A 27 1.97 -12.02 -1.52
N HIS A 28 1.08 -11.09 -1.87
CA HIS A 28 0.10 -11.31 -2.95
C HIS A 28 0.78 -11.58 -4.32
N SER A 29 1.97 -11.00 -4.56
CA SER A 29 2.69 -11.22 -5.82
C SER A 29 3.28 -12.62 -5.98
N ILE A 30 3.48 -13.35 -4.86
CA ILE A 30 3.97 -14.74 -4.86
C ILE A 30 2.87 -15.66 -5.38
N ASP A 31 1.63 -15.43 -4.96
CA ASP A 31 0.44 -16.18 -5.37
C ASP A 31 -0.77 -15.26 -5.41
N SER A 32 -1.28 -15.02 -6.62
CA SER A 32 -2.42 -14.11 -6.87
C SER A 32 -3.74 -14.61 -6.27
N SER A 33 -3.83 -15.86 -5.82
CA SER A 33 -4.98 -16.37 -5.08
C SER A 33 -5.04 -15.87 -3.63
N ILE A 34 -3.91 -15.42 -3.07
CA ILE A 34 -3.83 -14.87 -1.72
C ILE A 34 -4.50 -13.51 -1.69
N ARG A 35 -5.67 -13.41 -1.06
CA ARG A 35 -6.39 -12.15 -0.87
C ARG A 35 -6.01 -11.52 0.47
N ILE A 36 -5.63 -10.25 0.45
CA ILE A 36 -5.18 -9.53 1.64
C ILE A 36 -5.91 -8.20 1.72
N ALA A 37 -6.50 -7.93 2.88
CA ALA A 37 -7.10 -6.65 3.22
C ALA A 37 -6.53 -6.16 4.55
N ILE A 38 -6.08 -4.91 4.59
CA ILE A 38 -5.49 -4.28 5.78
C ILE A 38 -6.18 -2.94 5.97
N ILE A 39 -6.67 -2.70 7.19
CA ILE A 39 -7.19 -1.41 7.62
C ILE A 39 -6.31 -0.95 8.77
N ILE A 40 -5.77 0.26 8.69
CA ILE A 40 -4.95 0.87 9.72
C ILE A 40 -5.59 2.20 10.12
N GLU A 41 -6.11 2.24 11.34
CA GLU A 41 -6.75 3.42 11.91
C GLU A 41 -5.84 4.09 12.93
N LYS A 42 -5.85 5.42 12.92
CA LYS A 42 -5.23 6.24 13.95
C LYS A 42 -6.14 7.41 14.27
N PRO A 43 -6.46 7.67 15.55
CA PRO A 43 -7.28 8.82 15.93
C PRO A 43 -6.76 10.13 15.32
N GLY A 44 -7.68 10.90 14.73
CA GLY A 44 -7.40 12.18 14.08
C GLY A 44 -6.71 12.09 12.72
N GLN A 45 -6.57 10.90 12.12
CA GLN A 45 -6.03 10.73 10.77
C GLN A 45 -6.96 9.89 9.90
N ARG A 46 -6.93 10.13 8.59
CA ARG A 46 -7.66 9.28 7.64
C ARG A 46 -7.10 7.85 7.71
N PRO A 47 -7.94 6.81 7.74
CA PRO A 47 -7.47 5.44 7.74
C PRO A 47 -6.66 5.12 6.49
N PHE A 48 -5.72 4.19 6.61
CA PHE A 48 -5.09 3.56 5.45
C PHE A 48 -5.77 2.24 5.18
N VAL A 49 -6.14 2.01 3.92
CA VAL A 49 -6.71 0.74 3.48
C VAL A 49 -5.81 0.16 2.41
N PHE A 50 -5.41 -1.09 2.56
CA PHE A 50 -4.84 -1.90 1.49
C PHE A 50 -5.80 -3.00 1.13
N SER A 51 -6.02 -3.23 -0.17
CA SER A 51 -6.66 -4.44 -0.66
C SER A 51 -5.86 -4.97 -1.85
N SER A 52 -5.69 -6.30 -1.88
CA SER A 52 -5.06 -7.02 -2.98
C SER A 52 -5.84 -6.96 -4.29
N GLU A 53 -7.11 -6.56 -4.26
CA GLU A 53 -7.91 -6.38 -5.46
C GLU A 53 -7.52 -5.08 -6.17
N GLU A 54 -7.23 -5.12 -7.47
CA GLU A 54 -6.92 -3.89 -8.23
C GLU A 54 -8.19 -3.14 -8.66
N GLN A 55 -9.30 -3.87 -8.84
CA GLN A 55 -10.54 -3.37 -9.44
C GLN A 55 -11.66 -3.29 -8.40
N GLY A 56 -11.54 -2.36 -7.45
CA GLY A 56 -12.58 -2.11 -6.45
C GLY A 56 -12.43 -2.93 -5.17
N PHE A 57 -13.55 -3.19 -4.50
CA PHE A 57 -13.61 -3.85 -3.20
C PHE A 57 -14.72 -4.89 -3.18
N GLN A 58 -14.54 -5.97 -3.93
CA GLN A 58 -15.44 -7.12 -3.90
C GLN A 58 -15.20 -7.98 -2.66
N TRP A 59 -14.00 -7.89 -2.07
CA TRP A 59 -13.68 -8.56 -0.82
C TRP A 59 -12.70 -7.75 0.04
N PRO A 60 -12.88 -7.80 1.38
CA PRO A 60 -14.04 -8.36 2.09
C PRO A 60 -15.34 -7.62 1.75
N ILE A 61 -16.50 -8.27 1.87
CA ILE A 61 -17.82 -7.72 1.45
C ILE A 61 -18.09 -6.34 2.07
N LEU A 62 -17.66 -6.12 3.32
CA LEU A 62 -17.88 -4.86 4.04
C LEU A 62 -16.86 -3.76 3.71
N MET A 63 -15.83 -4.06 2.91
CA MET A 63 -14.75 -3.12 2.61
C MET A 63 -15.23 -1.96 1.76
N GLU A 64 -16.09 -2.21 0.76
CA GLU A 64 -16.67 -1.15 -0.06
C GLU A 64 -17.44 -0.14 0.81
N GLN A 65 -18.33 -0.64 1.67
CA GLN A 65 -19.09 0.18 2.61
C GLN A 65 -18.18 0.99 3.54
N TYR A 66 -17.14 0.36 4.09
CA TYR A 66 -16.17 1.04 4.94
C TYR A 66 -15.44 2.17 4.18
N VAL A 67 -15.00 1.92 2.95
CA VAL A 67 -14.27 2.90 2.13
C VAL A 67 -15.17 4.09 1.78
N HIS A 68 -16.44 3.84 1.45
CA HIS A 68 -17.41 4.91 1.23
C HIS A 68 -17.69 5.73 2.48
N ALA A 69 -17.84 5.08 3.64
CA ALA A 69 -18.16 5.76 4.89
C ALA A 69 -16.99 6.58 5.45
N GLN A 70 -15.75 6.06 5.38
CA GLN A 70 -14.59 6.64 6.06
C GLN A 70 -13.66 7.44 5.15
N THR A 71 -13.84 7.36 3.82
CA THR A 71 -12.98 8.03 2.82
C THR A 71 -11.46 7.82 3.05
N PRO A 72 -11.00 6.56 3.20
CA PRO A 72 -9.63 6.25 3.56
C PRO A 72 -8.64 6.53 2.42
N ILE A 73 -7.35 6.53 2.76
CA ILE A 73 -6.25 6.49 1.79
C ILE A 73 -6.11 5.05 1.31
N VAL A 74 -6.56 4.79 0.08
CA VAL A 74 -6.52 3.45 -0.53
C VAL A 74 -5.15 3.17 -1.15
N LYS A 75 -4.64 1.97 -0.86
CA LYS A 75 -3.42 1.36 -1.40
C LYS A 75 -3.78 0.01 -2.02
N ARG A 76 -2.98 -0.37 -3.01
CA ARG A 76 -3.20 -1.48 -3.96
C ARG A 76 -1.85 -2.08 -4.34
N PRO A 77 -1.76 -3.35 -4.75
CA PRO A 77 -0.48 -3.95 -5.14
C PRO A 77 0.28 -3.12 -6.19
N SER A 78 -0.42 -2.58 -7.18
CA SER A 78 0.11 -1.68 -8.22
C SER A 78 0.87 -0.46 -7.69
N HIS A 79 0.53 0.04 -6.50
CA HIS A 79 1.25 1.14 -5.86
C HIS A 79 2.64 0.77 -5.33
N PHE A 80 2.99 -0.51 -5.32
CA PHE A 80 4.23 -1.04 -4.75
C PHE A 80 5.10 -1.82 -5.75
N VAL A 81 4.76 -1.76 -7.04
CA VAL A 81 5.57 -2.40 -8.10
C VAL A 81 6.93 -1.72 -8.18
N PHE A 82 8.01 -2.49 -8.09
CA PHE A 82 9.36 -1.96 -8.24
C PHE A 82 9.65 -1.65 -9.72
N LEU A 83 10.36 -0.55 -10.01
CA LEU A 83 10.82 -0.19 -11.36
C LEU A 83 11.58 -1.34 -12.05
N ASN A 84 12.39 -2.10 -11.31
CA ASN A 84 13.08 -3.28 -11.85
C ASN A 84 12.13 -4.43 -12.24
N GLU A 85 10.99 -4.60 -11.55
CA GLU A 85 9.95 -5.56 -11.94
C GLU A 85 9.10 -5.05 -13.12
N GLY A 86 8.86 -3.74 -13.19
CA GLY A 86 8.20 -3.10 -14.34
C GLY A 86 9.01 -3.25 -15.62
N LEU A 87 10.34 -3.18 -15.53
CA LEU A 87 11.26 -3.42 -16.64
C LEU A 87 11.35 -4.91 -17.01
N SER A 88 11.50 -5.81 -16.03
CA SER A 88 11.61 -7.25 -16.30
C SER A 88 10.33 -7.88 -16.85
N ARG A 89 9.16 -7.32 -16.50
CA ARG A 89 7.83 -7.75 -17.02
C ARG A 89 7.37 -6.96 -18.25
N GLY A 90 8.21 -6.09 -18.82
CA GLY A 90 7.90 -5.33 -20.04
C GLY A 90 6.78 -4.29 -19.91
N ARG A 91 6.38 -3.93 -18.68
CA ARG A 91 5.30 -2.97 -18.40
C ARG A 91 5.77 -1.52 -18.37
N VAL A 92 7.08 -1.30 -18.33
CA VAL A 92 7.72 0.02 -18.37
C VAL A 92 8.91 -0.04 -19.32
N LYS A 93 9.10 0.99 -20.16
CA LYS A 93 10.24 1.11 -21.08
C LYS A 93 11.05 2.35 -20.72
N VAL A 94 12.37 2.21 -20.58
CA VAL A 94 13.26 3.37 -20.42
C VAL A 94 13.30 4.12 -21.75
N VAL A 95 12.83 5.37 -21.75
CA VAL A 95 12.98 6.28 -22.90
C VAL A 95 14.27 7.05 -22.68
N LYS A 96 15.24 6.90 -23.59
CA LYS A 96 16.43 7.75 -23.58
C LYS A 96 16.02 9.15 -24.03
N PRO A 97 16.43 10.22 -23.32
CA PRO A 97 16.21 11.57 -23.80
C PRO A 97 16.94 11.74 -25.13
N SER A 98 16.23 12.24 -26.14
CA SER A 98 16.81 12.67 -27.40
C SER A 98 17.78 13.81 -27.14
N SER A 99 19.03 13.61 -27.54
CA SER A 99 20.09 14.64 -27.54
C SER A 99 19.79 15.75 -28.54
#